data_AF-A0A1C6IPX6-F1
#
_entry.id   AF-A0A1C6IPX6-F1
#
_cell.length_a   1.000
_cell.length_b   1.000
_cell.length_c   1.000
_cell.angle_alpha   90.00
_cell.angle_beta   90.00
_cell.angle_gamma   90.00
#
_symmetry.space_group_name_H-M   'P 1'
#
loop_
_entity.id
_entity.type
_entity.pdbx_description
1 polymer ?
#
loop_
_entity_poly.entity_id
_entity_poly.type
_entity_poly.pdbx_seq_one_letter_code
_entity_poly.pdbx_strand_id
1 'polypeptide(L)'
;MLELVPVSLKEANAFVARYHRHHKPVVGHKFSVAAAVNGEITDGTHNACSFLYAAAWRAARNMGYKRLVTYILDTETGGSLRAAGWRCIGEAGGKRWTGLRRPEVDLYPAQMKMRFEVTK
;
A
#
# COMPACT_ATOMS: atom_id res chain seq x y z
N MET A 1 18.06 -12.34 0.70
CA MET A 1 17.24 -12.13 -0.52
C MET A 1 15.82 -11.77 -0.07
N LEU A 2 15.05 -11.02 -0.87
CA LEU A 2 13.63 -10.76 -0.56
C LEU A 2 12.77 -11.96 -1.00
N GLU A 3 11.89 -12.39 -0.11
CA GLU A 3 10.97 -13.50 -0.31
C GLU A 3 9.52 -13.03 -0.12
N LEU A 4 8.62 -13.55 -0.95
CA LEU A 4 7.18 -13.27 -0.82
C LEU A 4 6.57 -14.37 0.03
N VAL A 5 6.03 -13.99 1.19
CA VAL A 5 5.39 -14.95 2.10
C VAL A 5 3.90 -14.62 2.28
N PRO A 6 3.01 -15.63 2.30
CA PRO A 6 1.63 -15.41 2.68
C PRO A 6 1.56 -15.06 4.17
N VAL A 7 0.67 -14.16 4.53
CA VAL A 7 0.34 -13.85 5.93
C VAL A 7 -1.17 -13.77 6.06
N SER A 8 -1.70 -14.06 7.23
CA SER A 8 -3.11 -13.82 7.55
C SER A 8 -3.42 -12.33 7.68
N LEU A 9 -4.71 -11.96 7.61
CA LEU A 9 -5.15 -10.58 7.88
C LEU A 9 -4.73 -10.11 9.28
N LYS A 10 -4.80 -11.02 10.26
CA LYS A 10 -4.44 -10.75 11.65
C LYS A 10 -2.96 -10.40 11.78
N GLU A 11 -2.08 -11.18 11.15
CA GLU A 11 -0.63 -10.93 11.15
C GLU A 11 -0.28 -9.64 10.42
N ALA A 12 -0.90 -9.40 9.25
CA ALA A 12 -0.70 -8.15 8.52
C ALA A 12 -1.10 -6.92 9.35
N ASN A 13 -2.28 -6.96 9.98
CA ASN A 13 -2.75 -5.88 10.86
C ASN A 13 -1.81 -5.70 12.08
N ALA A 14 -1.33 -6.79 12.69
CA ALA A 14 -0.40 -6.72 13.81
C ALA A 14 0.95 -6.09 13.40
N PHE A 15 1.47 -6.45 12.21
CA PHE A 15 2.69 -5.88 11.67
C PHE A 15 2.51 -4.37 11.39
N VAL A 16 1.43 -3.99 10.70
CA VAL A 16 1.12 -2.59 10.40
C VAL A 16 0.97 -1.78 11.69
N ALA A 17 0.27 -2.29 12.70
CA ALA A 17 0.10 -1.60 13.98
C ALA A 17 1.44 -1.38 14.73
N ARG A 18 2.40 -2.30 14.57
CA ARG A 18 3.71 -2.20 15.21
C ARG A 18 4.62 -1.19 14.52
N TYR A 19 4.61 -1.11 13.20
CA TYR A 19 5.62 -0.36 12.43
C TYR A 19 5.09 0.88 11.70
N HIS A 20 3.78 1.02 11.50
CA HIS A 20 3.18 2.20 10.86
C HIS A 20 2.48 3.11 11.86
N ARG A 21 2.75 4.42 11.74
CA ARG A 21 2.23 5.46 12.65
C ARG A 21 0.77 5.85 12.41
N HIS A 22 0.29 5.75 11.16
CA HIS A 22 -0.98 6.37 10.75
C HIS A 22 -2.08 5.35 10.37
N HIS A 23 -1.75 4.07 10.20
CA HIS A 23 -2.69 3.10 9.66
C HIS A 23 -3.44 2.37 10.76
N LYS A 24 -4.78 2.44 10.70
CA LYS A 24 -5.66 1.59 11.52
C LYS A 24 -5.78 0.19 10.91
N PRO A 25 -6.08 -0.84 11.72
CA PRO A 25 -6.36 -2.18 11.21
C PRO A 25 -7.48 -2.18 10.17
N VAL A 26 -7.34 -2.97 9.11
CA VAL A 26 -8.38 -3.15 8.10
C VAL A 26 -9.33 -4.28 8.49
N VAL A 27 -10.62 -4.12 8.18
CA VAL A 27 -11.67 -5.09 8.52
C VAL A 27 -11.72 -6.26 7.54
N GLY A 28 -11.27 -6.06 6.28
CA GLY A 28 -11.24 -7.11 5.26
C GLY A 28 -10.32 -6.79 4.10
N HIS A 29 -9.93 -7.82 3.35
CA HIS A 29 -9.07 -7.71 2.17
C HIS A 29 -9.43 -8.77 1.13
N LYS A 30 -8.74 -8.74 -0.01
CA LYS A 30 -8.76 -9.83 -1.01
C LYS A 30 -7.64 -10.84 -0.80
N PHE A 31 -6.48 -10.38 -0.35
CA PHE A 31 -5.34 -11.20 0.07
C PHE A 31 -4.42 -10.36 0.96
N SER A 32 -3.49 -11.02 1.65
CA SER A 32 -2.37 -10.39 2.36
C SER A 32 -1.08 -11.18 2.11
N VAL A 33 -0.01 -10.43 1.83
CA VAL A 33 1.34 -10.95 1.59
C VAL A 33 2.34 -10.04 2.29
N ALA A 34 3.50 -10.59 2.64
CA ALA A 34 4.59 -9.85 3.25
C ALA A 34 5.91 -10.09 2.50
N ALA A 35 6.82 -9.13 2.66
CA ALA A 35 8.21 -9.28 2.23
C ALA A 35 9.01 -9.78 3.42
N ALA A 36 9.78 -10.85 3.22
CA ALA A 36 10.62 -11.44 4.23
C ALA A 36 12.08 -11.52 3.77
N VAL A 37 13.00 -11.55 4.74
CA VAL A 37 14.42 -11.83 4.55
C VAL A 37 14.78 -12.93 5.54
N ASN A 38 15.32 -14.05 5.05
CA ASN A 38 15.72 -15.18 5.89
C ASN A 38 14.59 -15.71 6.81
N GLY A 39 13.36 -15.74 6.31
CA GLY A 39 12.18 -16.18 7.06
C GLY A 39 11.54 -15.13 7.97
N GLU A 40 12.08 -13.92 8.09
CA GLU A 40 11.54 -12.85 8.94
C GLU A 40 10.95 -11.70 8.11
N ILE A 41 9.75 -11.23 8.48
CA ILE A 41 9.10 -10.10 7.80
C ILE A 41 9.89 -8.81 8.08
N THR A 42 10.16 -8.04 7.03
CA THR A 42 10.95 -6.80 7.10
C THR A 42 10.11 -5.53 6.95
N ASP A 43 10.50 -4.44 7.65
CA ASP A 43 9.86 -3.12 7.59
C ASP A 43 10.69 -2.04 6.86
N GLY A 44 11.86 -2.38 6.31
CA GLY A 44 12.78 -1.37 5.78
C GLY A 44 13.84 -1.87 4.81
N THR A 45 13.81 -3.16 4.43
CA THR A 45 14.78 -3.71 3.48
C THR A 45 14.68 -2.99 2.13
N HIS A 46 15.86 -2.70 1.55
CA HIS A 46 15.95 -2.11 0.22
C HIS A 46 15.12 -2.92 -0.80
N ASN A 47 14.35 -2.21 -1.63
CA ASN A 47 13.41 -2.76 -2.61
C ASN A 47 12.18 -3.51 -2.06
N ALA A 48 11.96 -3.58 -0.74
CA ALA A 48 10.77 -4.25 -0.19
C ALA A 48 9.45 -3.66 -0.72
N CYS A 49 9.34 -2.33 -0.81
CA CYS A 49 8.11 -1.69 -1.29
C CYS A 49 7.83 -1.98 -2.78
N SER A 50 8.83 -1.86 -3.67
CA SER A 50 8.65 -2.15 -5.09
C SER A 50 8.34 -3.63 -5.32
N PHE A 51 8.99 -4.52 -4.57
CA PHE A 51 8.68 -5.94 -4.54
C PHE A 51 7.22 -6.22 -4.17
N LEU A 52 6.72 -5.59 -3.10
CA LEU A 52 5.33 -5.73 -2.65
C LEU A 52 4.32 -5.17 -3.65
N TYR A 53 4.58 -4.00 -4.27
CA TYR A 53 3.71 -3.45 -5.31
C TYR A 53 3.62 -4.36 -6.55
N ALA A 54 4.75 -4.94 -6.96
CA ALA A 54 4.76 -5.91 -8.06
C ALA A 54 4.03 -7.22 -7.69
N ALA A 55 4.20 -7.71 -6.45
CA ALA A 55 3.49 -8.88 -5.95
C ALA A 55 1.97 -8.65 -5.88
N ALA A 56 1.53 -7.50 -5.36
CA ALA A 56 0.12 -7.15 -5.28
C ALA A 56 -0.53 -7.09 -6.67
N TRP A 57 0.16 -6.52 -7.66
CA TRP A 57 -0.35 -6.51 -9.03
C TRP A 57 -0.48 -7.92 -9.62
N ARG A 58 0.55 -8.76 -9.48
CA ARG A 58 0.50 -10.17 -9.95
C ARG A 58 -0.66 -10.93 -9.32
N ALA A 59 -0.86 -10.81 -8.01
CA ALA A 59 -1.97 -11.44 -7.31
C ALA A 59 -3.33 -10.94 -7.84
N ALA A 60 -3.52 -9.62 -7.93
CA ALA A 60 -4.77 -9.05 -8.43
C ALA A 60 -5.09 -9.48 -9.88
N ARG A 61 -4.10 -9.50 -10.78
CA ARG A 61 -4.30 -9.98 -12.16
C ARG A 61 -4.78 -11.43 -12.22
N ASN A 62 -4.17 -12.29 -11.42
CA ASN A 62 -4.53 -13.72 -11.38
C ASN A 62 -5.94 -13.93 -10.83
N MET A 63 -6.44 -13.01 -10.01
CA MET A 63 -7.84 -12.97 -9.57
C MET A 63 -8.80 -12.37 -10.61
N GLY A 64 -8.31 -11.96 -11.80
CA GLY A 64 -9.12 -11.40 -12.89
C GLY A 64 -9.29 -9.88 -12.86
N TYR A 65 -8.64 -9.16 -11.94
CA TYR A 65 -8.69 -7.69 -11.94
C TYR A 65 -7.92 -7.12 -13.14
N LYS A 66 -8.51 -6.11 -13.80
CA LYS A 66 -7.92 -5.43 -14.97
C LYS A 66 -7.11 -4.17 -14.62
N ARG A 67 -7.28 -3.67 -13.39
CA ARG A 67 -6.65 -2.45 -12.88
C ARG A 67 -6.45 -2.57 -11.38
N LEU A 68 -5.31 -2.08 -10.89
CA LEU A 68 -5.07 -1.85 -9.47
C LEU A 68 -4.65 -0.39 -9.27
N VAL A 69 -5.19 0.26 -8.23
CA VAL A 69 -4.96 1.67 -7.93
C VAL A 69 -4.44 1.79 -6.50
N THR A 70 -3.47 2.67 -6.30
CA THR A 70 -2.97 3.03 -4.97
C THR A 70 -2.72 4.54 -4.90
N TYR A 71 -2.46 5.02 -3.68
CA TYR A 71 -2.25 6.42 -3.38
C TYR A 71 -1.03 6.58 -2.48
N ILE A 72 -0.26 7.62 -2.74
CA ILE A 72 0.82 8.12 -1.87
C ILE A 72 0.59 9.61 -1.61
N LEU A 73 1.24 10.19 -0.61
CA LEU A 73 1.24 11.63 -0.39
C LEU A 73 1.96 12.34 -1.55
N ASP A 74 1.56 13.58 -1.84
CA ASP A 74 2.22 14.46 -2.81
C ASP A 74 3.70 14.74 -2.49
N THR A 75 4.08 14.66 -1.22
CA THR A 75 5.48 14.76 -0.77
C THR A 75 6.30 13.49 -0.98
N GLU A 76 5.67 12.36 -1.30
CA GLU A 76 6.37 11.09 -1.53
C GLU A 76 6.77 10.96 -3.01
N THR A 77 8.00 10.51 -3.27
CA THR A 77 8.56 10.46 -4.64
C THR A 77 7.87 9.43 -5.55
N GLY A 78 7.25 8.40 -4.97
CA GLY A 78 6.70 7.26 -5.68
C GLY A 78 7.74 6.38 -6.38
N GLY A 79 9.02 6.45 -5.98
CA GLY A 79 10.10 5.70 -6.61
C GLY A 79 9.86 4.19 -6.67
N SER A 80 9.35 3.60 -5.58
CA SER A 80 9.03 2.17 -5.51
C SER A 80 7.90 1.75 -6.47
N LEU A 81 6.90 2.62 -6.68
CA LEU A 81 5.81 2.40 -7.63
C LEU A 81 6.31 2.45 -9.08
N ARG A 82 7.13 3.45 -9.41
CA ARG A 82 7.73 3.58 -10.74
C ARG A 82 8.63 2.38 -11.05
N ALA A 83 9.45 1.95 -10.10
CA ALA A 83 10.27 0.75 -10.22
C ALA A 83 9.43 -0.53 -10.44
N ALA A 84 8.23 -0.59 -9.87
CA ALA A 84 7.29 -1.69 -10.07
C ALA A 84 6.45 -1.57 -11.36
N GLY A 85 6.70 -0.58 -12.22
CA GLY A 85 5.98 -0.38 -13.48
C GLY A 85 4.61 0.30 -13.35
N TRP A 86 4.32 0.94 -12.21
CA TRP A 86 3.07 1.68 -12.02
C TRP A 86 3.17 3.08 -12.62
N ARG A 87 2.05 3.56 -13.17
CA ARG A 87 1.93 4.88 -13.77
C ARG A 87 1.30 5.86 -12.80
N CYS A 88 1.93 7.02 -12.61
CA CYS A 88 1.31 8.14 -11.90
C CYS A 88 0.23 8.78 -12.78
N ILE A 89 -0.99 8.91 -12.26
CA ILE A 89 -2.14 9.49 -12.96
C ILE A 89 -2.35 10.97 -12.61
N GLY A 90 -1.71 11.44 -11.55
CA GLY A 90 -1.81 12.82 -11.07
C GLY A 90 -2.40 12.91 -9.67
N GLU A 91 -2.70 14.13 -9.25
CA GLU A 91 -3.31 14.40 -7.96
C GLU A 91 -4.73 13.81 -7.85
N ALA A 92 -5.11 13.36 -6.67
CA ALA A 92 -6.42 12.82 -6.40
C ALA A 92 -6.93 13.14 -5.00
N GLY A 93 -8.24 13.39 -4.92
CA GLY A 93 -8.94 13.67 -3.68
C GLY A 93 -8.79 15.12 -3.25
N GLY A 94 -8.68 15.34 -1.95
CA GLY A 94 -8.42 16.65 -1.35
C GLY A 94 -7.57 16.49 -0.10
N LYS A 95 -7.18 17.61 0.50
CA LYS A 95 -6.27 17.62 1.65
C LYS A 95 -6.84 16.95 2.90
N ARG A 96 -8.16 16.88 3.07
CA ARG A 96 -8.82 16.34 4.27
C ARG A 96 -10.09 15.58 3.94
N TRP A 97 -10.50 14.71 4.86
CA TRP A 97 -11.84 14.14 4.86
C TRP A 97 -12.89 15.24 5.10
N THR A 98 -13.94 15.22 4.29
CA THR A 98 -15.08 16.15 4.34
C THR A 98 -16.40 15.37 4.43
N GLY A 99 -17.51 16.06 4.69
CA GLY A 99 -18.84 15.46 4.78
C GLY A 99 -19.19 14.89 6.17
N LEU A 100 -20.41 14.34 6.30
CA LEU A 100 -21.00 13.91 7.58
C LEU A 100 -20.22 12.80 8.31
N ARG A 101 -19.42 12.02 7.58
CA ARG A 101 -18.61 10.91 8.13
C ARG A 101 -17.14 11.29 8.36
N ARG A 102 -16.81 12.59 8.32
CA ARG A 102 -15.47 13.09 8.61
C ARG A 102 -15.10 12.75 10.08
N PRO A 103 -13.91 12.19 10.34
CA PRO A 103 -13.40 12.02 11.69
C PRO A 103 -13.18 13.35 12.42
N GLU A 104 -13.35 13.38 13.74
CA GLU A 104 -13.13 14.58 14.56
C GLU A 104 -11.69 15.11 14.45
N VAL A 105 -10.73 14.19 14.44
CA VAL A 105 -9.30 14.46 14.24
C VAL A 105 -8.79 13.91 12.92
N ASP A 106 -7.81 14.59 12.32
CA ASP A 106 -7.20 14.11 11.09
C ASP A 106 -6.47 12.77 11.35
N LEU A 107 -6.95 11.70 10.71
CA LEU A 107 -6.35 10.36 10.82
C LEU A 107 -5.02 10.24 10.06
N TYR A 108 -4.80 11.14 9.10
CA TYR A 108 -3.66 11.17 8.20
C TYR A 108 -3.27 12.63 7.94
N PRO A 109 -2.02 12.91 7.55
CA PRO A 109 -1.59 14.26 7.22
C PRO A 109 -2.53 14.96 6.23
N ALA A 110 -2.81 16.24 6.48
CA ALA A 110 -3.70 17.05 5.65
C ALA A 110 -3.03 17.50 4.34
N GLN A 111 -2.71 16.54 3.47
CA GLN A 111 -1.90 16.72 2.26
C GLN A 111 -2.61 16.15 1.02
N MET A 112 -2.21 16.59 -0.17
CA MET A 112 -2.72 15.99 -1.41
C MET A 112 -2.14 14.58 -1.58
N LYS A 113 -2.78 13.80 -2.45
CA LYS A 113 -2.33 12.46 -2.78
C LYS A 113 -2.06 12.34 -4.27
N MET A 114 -1.02 11.61 -4.62
CA MET A 114 -0.78 11.17 -5.98
C MET A 114 -1.42 9.80 -6.20
N ARG A 115 -2.28 9.69 -7.20
CA ARG A 115 -2.86 8.41 -7.64
C ARG A 115 -1.88 7.71 -8.57
N PHE A 116 -1.65 6.42 -8.31
CA PHE A 116 -0.93 5.54 -9.20
C PHE A 116 -1.82 4.38 -9.63
N GLU A 117 -1.65 3.90 -10.85
CA GLU A 117 -2.32 2.70 -11.33
C GLU A 117 -1.38 1.77 -12.09
N VAL A 118 -1.80 0.52 -12.18
CA VAL A 118 -1.28 -0.48 -13.11
C VAL A 118 -2.46 -1.21 -13.74
N THR A 119 -2.36 -1.51 -15.03
CA THR A 119 -3.44 -2.11 -15.84
C THR A 119 -2.93 -3.34 -16.60
N LYS A 120 -3.85 -4.25 -16.93
CA LYS A 120 -3.57 -5.40 -17.81
C LYS A 120 -3.38 -4.95 -19.24
#